data_AF-A0A9W8YW31-F1
#
_entry.id   AF-A0A9W8YW31-F1
#
_cell.length_a   1.000
_cell.length_b   1.000
_cell.length_c   1.000
_cell.angle_alpha   90.00
_cell.angle_beta   90.00
_cell.angle_gamma   90.00
#
_symmetry.space_group_name_H-M   'P 1'
#
loop_
_entity.id
_entity.type
_entity.pdbx_description
1 polymer ?
#
loop_
_entity_poly.entity_id
_entity_poly.type
_entity_poly.pdbx_seq_one_letter_code
_entity_poly.pdbx_strand_id
1 'polypeptide(L)' 'MAISKKLKIQREHKKAEAAGTRAPVKANGLPVKPPKEMVTCQFCKKELVKAFTAQLESHAETHKGWDKQKCWPTVFTS' A
#
# COMPACT_ATOMS: atom_id res chain seq x y z
N MET A 1 5.60 32.75 -33.60
CA MET A 1 6.76 31.88 -33.32
C MET A 1 6.28 30.43 -33.28
N ALA A 2 6.82 29.57 -34.14
CA ALA A 2 6.44 28.16 -34.16
C ALA A 2 6.88 27.48 -32.86
N ILE A 3 5.93 26.91 -32.13
CA ILE A 3 6.23 26.18 -30.89
C ILE A 3 7.00 24.92 -31.28
N SER A 4 8.26 24.81 -30.84
CA SER A 4 9.09 23.63 -31.07
C SER A 4 8.36 22.35 -30.65
N LYS A 5 8.50 21.28 -31.45
CA LYS A 5 7.83 19.97 -31.22
C LYS A 5 7.94 19.48 -29.77
N LYS A 6 9.08 19.72 -29.12
CA LYS A 6 9.34 19.42 -27.69
C LYS A 6 8.36 20.10 -26.73
N LEU A 7 8.01 21.36 -26.97
CA LEU A 7 7.05 22.12 -26.15
C LEU A 7 5.61 21.64 -26.38
N LYS A 8 5.29 21.17 -27.59
CA LYS A 8 3.99 20.55 -27.89
C LYS A 8 3.81 19.26 -27.08
N ILE A 9 4.81 18.38 -27.12
CA ILE A 9 4.84 17.11 -26.37
C ILE A 9 4.73 17.36 -24.85
N GLN A 10 5.50 18.31 -24.30
CA GLN A 10 5.40 18.70 -22.89
C GLN A 10 3.99 19.16 -22.48
N ARG A 11 3.31 19.94 -23.32
CA ARG A 11 1.92 20.35 -23.06
C ARG A 11 0.96 19.17 -23.11
N GLU A 12 1.16 18.20 -24.00
CA GLU A 12 0.34 17.00 -24.08
C GLU A 12 0.55 16.08 -22.88
N HIS A 13 1.80 15.87 -22.44
CA HIS A 13 2.06 15.15 -21.18
C HIS A 13 1.42 15.85 -20.00
N LYS A 14 1.55 17.19 -19.88
CA LYS A 14 0.93 17.95 -18.78
C LYS A 14 -0.60 17.84 -18.79
N LYS A 15 -1.22 17.80 -19.98
CA LYS A 15 -2.67 17.55 -20.12
C LYS A 15 -3.05 16.12 -19.71
N ALA A 16 -2.26 15.12 -20.05
CA ALA A 16 -2.48 13.72 -19.67
C ALA A 16 -2.32 13.48 -18.16
N GLU A 17 -1.36 14.14 -17.51
CA GLU A 17 -1.20 14.12 -16.05
C GLU A 17 -2.42 14.78 -15.36
N ALA A 18 -2.86 15.94 -15.87
CA ALA A 18 -4.02 16.66 -15.34
C ALA A 18 -5.35 15.90 -15.53
N ALA A 19 -5.44 15.06 -16.56
CA ALA A 19 -6.61 14.20 -16.82
C ALA A 19 -6.67 12.97 -15.90
N GLY A 20 -5.66 12.72 -15.05
CA GLY A 20 -5.65 11.61 -14.10
C GLY A 20 -5.63 10.21 -14.73
N THR A 21 -5.42 10.12 -16.05
CA THR A 21 -5.43 8.86 -16.80
C THR A 21 -4.08 8.12 -16.77
N ARG A 22 -3.05 8.72 -16.16
CA ARG A 22 -1.77 8.05 -15.95
C ARG A 22 -1.76 7.40 -14.57
N ALA A 23 -1.58 6.08 -14.54
CA ALA A 23 -1.40 5.34 -13.31
C ALA A 23 -0.29 6.01 -12.47
N PRO A 24 -0.50 6.20 -11.15
CA PRO A 24 0.51 6.80 -10.30
C PRO A 24 1.78 5.97 -10.39
N VAL A 25 2.82 6.58 -10.94
CA VAL A 25 4.17 6.01 -11.02
C VAL A 25 5.02 6.73 -9.99
N LYS A 26 5.86 5.99 -9.27
CA LYS A 26 6.90 6.59 -8.42
C LYS A 26 7.79 7.47 -9.30
N ALA A 27 8.55 8.38 -8.69
CA ALA A 27 9.53 9.22 -9.41
C ALA A 27 10.52 8.42 -10.29
N ASN A 28 10.72 7.13 -9.99
CA ASN A 28 11.54 6.19 -10.76
C ASN A 28 10.76 5.39 -11.85
N GLY A 29 9.54 5.78 -12.21
CA GLY A 29 8.76 5.15 -13.29
C GLY A 29 8.08 3.81 -12.97
N LEU A 30 8.26 3.25 -11.76
CA LEU A 30 7.54 2.05 -11.35
C LEU A 30 6.11 2.37 -10.90
N PRO A 31 5.09 1.58 -11.33
CA PRO A 31 3.73 1.70 -10.83
C PRO A 31 3.67 1.65 -9.30
N VAL A 32 2.94 2.59 -8.69
CA VAL A 32 2.66 2.60 -7.26
C VAL A 32 1.68 1.46 -6.99
N LYS A 33 2.17 0.39 -6.33
CA LYS A 33 1.30 -0.67 -5.81
C LYS A 33 0.37 -0.05 -4.75
N PRO A 34 -0.93 -0.38 -4.77
CA PRO A 34 -1.85 0.14 -3.78
C PRO A 34 -1.37 -0.20 -2.36
N PRO A 35 -1.55 0.71 -1.38
CA PRO A 35 -1.19 0.45 0.00
C PRO A 35 -1.97 -0.78 0.48
N LYS A 36 -1.24 -1.76 1.00
CA LYS A 36 -1.85 -2.98 1.54
C LYS A 36 -2.56 -2.62 2.84
N GLU A 37 -3.75 -3.16 3.05
CA GLU A 37 -4.49 -2.96 4.29
C GLU A 37 -3.64 -3.42 5.48
N MET A 38 -3.40 -2.50 6.41
CA MET A 38 -2.69 -2.78 7.65
C MET A 38 -3.70 -3.04 8.77
N VAL A 39 -3.24 -3.82 9.75
CA VAL A 39 -4.00 -4.23 10.91
C VAL A 39 -3.09 -4.03 12.12
N THR A 40 -3.64 -3.52 13.23
CA THR A 40 -2.90 -3.25 14.48
C THR A 40 -3.06 -4.37 15.52
N CYS A 41 -1.95 -4.85 16.08
CA CYS A 41 -1.95 -5.93 17.07
C CYS A 41 -2.58 -5.43 18.36
N GLN A 42 -3.58 -6.12 18.88
CA GLN A 42 -4.27 -5.63 20.08
C GLN A 42 -3.40 -5.69 21.34
N PHE A 43 -2.41 -6.58 21.38
CA PHE A 43 -1.50 -6.74 22.52
C PHE A 43 -0.38 -5.69 22.54
N CYS A 44 0.42 -5.60 21.47
CA CYS A 44 1.62 -4.74 21.43
C CYS A 44 1.52 -3.52 20.49
N LYS A 45 0.34 -3.28 19.88
CA LYS A 45 0.07 -2.15 18.97
C LYS A 45 0.94 -2.09 17.71
N LYS A 46 1.65 -3.17 17.38
CA LYS A 46 2.40 -3.28 16.14
C LYS A 46 1.46 -3.36 14.93
N GLU A 47 1.72 -2.55 13.91
CA GLU A 47 1.01 -2.62 12.64
C GLU A 47 1.66 -3.64 11.71
N LEU A 48 0.84 -4.54 11.17
CA LEU A 48 1.24 -5.57 10.22
C LEU A 48 0.26 -5.58 9.04
N VAL A 49 0.66 -6.22 7.95
CA VAL A 49 -0.18 -6.30 6.75
C VAL A 49 -1.24 -7.39 6.94
N LYS A 50 -2.52 -7.02 6.78
CA LYS A 50 -3.68 -7.91 7.00
C LYS A 50 -3.65 -9.16 6.12
N ALA A 51 -3.17 -9.01 4.89
CA ALA A 51 -3.07 -10.10 3.91
C ALA A 51 -1.97 -11.14 4.25
N PHE A 52 -1.07 -10.87 5.20
CA PHE A 52 0.03 -11.75 5.55
C PHE A 52 -0.28 -12.59 6.79
N THR A 53 -1.26 -13.48 6.67
CA THR A 53 -1.73 -14.33 7.79
C THR A 53 -0.60 -15.09 8.49
N ALA A 54 0.32 -15.71 7.75
CA ALA A 54 1.47 -16.40 8.34
C ALA A 54 2.34 -15.48 9.22
N GLN A 55 2.54 -14.21 8.82
CA GLN A 55 3.28 -13.23 9.62
C GLN A 55 2.49 -12.82 10.88
N LEU A 56 1.17 -12.72 10.77
CA LEU A 56 0.30 -12.42 11.91
C LEU A 56 0.30 -13.57 12.93
N GLU A 57 0.34 -14.83 12.47
CA GLU A 57 0.46 -16.02 13.30
C GLU A 57 1.82 -16.06 14.01
N SER A 58 2.93 -15.96 13.27
CA SER A 58 4.27 -15.93 13.88
C SER A 58 4.46 -14.76 14.83
N HIS A 59 3.79 -13.62 14.57
CA HIS A 59 3.77 -12.51 15.52
C HIS A 59 2.99 -12.85 16.79
N ALA A 60 1.83 -13.51 16.66
CA ALA A 60 1.05 -13.92 17.83
C ALA A 60 1.81 -14.93 18.70
N GLU A 61 2.59 -15.83 18.11
CA GLU A 61 3.44 -16.79 18.84
C GLU A 61 4.50 -16.12 19.73
N THR A 62 4.86 -14.86 19.46
CA THR A 62 5.78 -14.10 20.33
C THR A 62 5.15 -13.69 21.66
N HIS A 63 3.82 -13.72 21.76
CA HIS A 63 3.08 -13.32 22.96
C HIS A 63 2.72 -14.55 23.79
N LYS A 64 3.41 -14.74 24.93
CA LYS A 64 3.15 -15.87 25.83
C LYS A 64 1.74 -15.79 26.40
N GLY A 65 0.93 -16.83 26.17
CA GLY A 65 -0.44 -16.94 26.71
C GLY A 65 -1.47 -16.08 25.98
N TRP A 66 -1.12 -15.49 24.84
CA TRP A 66 -2.01 -14.64 24.05
C TRP A 66 -2.22 -15.22 22.66
N ASP A 67 -3.45 -15.66 22.39
CA ASP A 67 -3.77 -16.34 21.14
C ASP A 67 -3.86 -15.39 19.94
N LYS A 68 -3.66 -15.90 18.73
CA LYS A 68 -3.72 -15.11 17.47
C LYS A 68 -5.07 -14.45 17.26
N GLN A 69 -6.14 -15.07 17.75
CA GLN A 69 -7.51 -14.54 17.71
C GLN A 69 -7.68 -13.30 18.59
N LYS A 70 -6.95 -13.25 19.71
CA LYS A 70 -6.95 -12.08 20.60
C LYS A 70 -6.09 -10.96 20.03
N CYS A 71 -5.02 -11.27 19.31
CA CYS A 71 -4.21 -10.26 18.59
C CYS A 71 -4.99 -9.64 17.42
N TRP A 72 -5.71 -10.47 16.67
CA TRP A 72 -6.31 -10.13 15.38
C TRP A 72 -7.74 -10.64 15.26
N PRO A 73 -8.69 -10.10 16.04
CA PRO A 73 -10.07 -10.60 16.07
C PRO A 73 -10.81 -10.43 14.73
N THR A 74 -10.38 -9.48 13.90
CA THR A 74 -10.96 -9.21 12.57
C THR A 74 -10.34 -10.06 11.45
N VAL A 75 -9.27 -10.81 11.73
CA VAL A 75 -8.55 -11.64 10.76
C VAL A 75 -8.73 -13.13 11.06
N PHE A 76 -8.64 -13.51 12.33
CA PHE A 76 -8.83 -14.88 12.80
C PHE A 76 -10.13 -14.97 13.59
N THR A 77 -11.26 -14.92 12.89
CA THR A 77 -12.54 -15.36 13.43
C THR A 77 -12.57 -16.90 13.36
N SER A 78 -12.50 -17.57 14.52
CA SER A 78 -12.83 -19.01 14.61
C SER A 78 -14.29 -19.24 14.28
#